data_AF-A0A972BWQ7-F1
#
_entry.id   AF-A0A972BWQ7-F1
#
_cell.length_a   1.000
_cell.length_b   1.000
_cell.length_c   1.000
_cell.angle_alpha   90.00
_cell.angle_beta   90.00
_cell.angle_gamma   90.00
#
_symmetry.space_group_name_H-M   'P 1'
#
loop_
_entity.id
_entity.type
_entity.pdbx_description
1 polymer ?
#
loop_
_entity_poly.entity_id
_entity_poly.type
_entity_poly.pdbx_seq_one_letter_code
_entity_poly.pdbx_strand_id
1 'polypeptide(L)' 'MGSGVARVSTRFKVVALAASTGGPKALSYLLSKLPTSFGAAILIVQHLPPQFVASFAERLS' A
#
# COMPACT_ATOMS: atom_id res chain seq x y z
N MET A 1 27.26 2.39 -33.58
CA MET A 1 27.32 1.72 -32.26
C MET A 1 26.38 2.47 -31.32
N GLY A 2 25.12 2.04 -31.24
CA GLY A 2 24.15 2.59 -30.29
C GLY A 2 23.75 1.48 -29.34
N SER A 3 24.28 1.50 -28.12
CA SER A 3 23.87 0.56 -27.07
C SER A 3 22.44 0.91 -26.63
N GLY A 4 21.47 0.16 -27.13
CA GLY A 4 20.11 0.22 -26.62
C GLY A 4 20.10 -0.29 -25.19
N VAL A 5 19.90 0.63 -24.23
CA VAL A 5 19.62 0.23 -22.84
C VAL A 5 18.31 -0.54 -22.87
N ALA A 6 18.39 -1.86 -22.64
CA ALA A 6 17.21 -2.71 -22.54
C ALA A 6 16.28 -2.13 -21.47
N ARG A 7 15.08 -1.73 -21.87
CA ARG A 7 14.08 -1.18 -20.96
C ARG A 7 13.67 -2.31 -20.03
N VAL A 8 14.14 -2.28 -18.78
CA VAL A 8 13.73 -3.24 -17.76
C VAL A 8 12.22 -3.10 -17.57
N SER A 9 11.44 -4.03 -18.11
CA SER A 9 10.00 -4.12 -17.87
C SER A 9 9.75 -4.84 -16.55
N THR A 10 10.02 -4.17 -15.44
CA THR A 10 9.60 -4.65 -14.11
C THR A 10 8.14 -4.28 -13.89
N ARG A 11 7.23 -5.11 -14.42
CA ARG A 11 5.81 -5.04 -14.07
C ARG A 11 5.65 -5.53 -12.64
N PHE A 12 5.44 -4.62 -11.69
CA PHE A 12 5.14 -4.94 -10.29
C PHE A 12 3.63 -4.92 -10.06
N LYS A 13 3.14 -5.85 -9.24
CA LYS A 13 1.72 -5.92 -8.86
C LYS A 13 1.45 -4.89 -7.77
N VAL A 14 0.36 -4.15 -7.91
CA VAL A 14 -0.08 -3.14 -6.94
C VAL A 14 -1.54 -3.36 -6.63
N VAL A 15 -1.90 -3.26 -5.35
CA VAL A 15 -3.28 -3.19 -4.87
C VAL A 15 -3.48 -1.82 -4.25
N ALA A 16 -4.46 -1.06 -4.76
CA ALA A 16 -4.85 0.21 -4.19
C ALA A 16 -6.11 0.04 -3.34
N LEU A 17 -6.07 0.51 -2.10
CA LEU A 17 -7.17 0.49 -1.14
C LEU A 17 -7.54 1.93 -0.77
N ALA A 18 -8.82 2.26 -0.79
CA ALA A 18 -9.33 3.57 -0.38
C ALA A 18 -10.42 3.42 0.68
N ALA A 19 -10.34 4.18 1.77
CA ALA A 19 -11.31 4.14 2.85
C ALA A 19 -11.48 5.50 3.55
N SER A 20 -12.58 5.64 4.31
CA SER A 20 -12.91 6.85 5.08
C SER A 20 -13.42 6.47 6.47
N THR A 21 -14.70 6.68 6.79
CA THR A 21 -15.26 6.35 8.12
C THR A 21 -15.21 4.84 8.37
N GLY A 22 -14.70 4.43 9.54
CA GLY A 22 -14.48 3.01 9.88
C GLY A 22 -13.26 2.36 9.19
N GLY A 23 -12.65 3.05 8.23
CA GLY A 23 -11.52 2.58 7.42
C GLY A 23 -10.30 2.13 8.23
N PRO A 24 -9.85 2.85 9.27
CA PRO A 24 -8.67 2.43 10.03
C PRO A 24 -8.81 1.03 10.66
N LYS A 25 -10.00 0.69 11.19
CA LYS A 25 -10.28 -0.63 11.75
C LYS A 25 -10.35 -1.70 10.67
N ALA A 26 -11.01 -1.41 9.55
CA ALA A 26 -11.14 -2.34 8.43
C ALA A 26 -9.78 -2.65 7.78
N LEU A 27 -8.96 -1.62 7.54
CA LEU A 27 -7.62 -1.75 6.97
C LEU A 27 -6.70 -2.54 7.90
N SER A 28 -6.69 -2.24 9.21
CA SER A 28 -5.90 -3.02 10.18
C SER A 28 -6.28 -4.51 10.16
N TYR A 29 -7.59 -4.80 10.12
CA TYR A 29 -8.08 -6.18 10.06
C TYR A 29 -7.65 -6.87 8.77
N LEU A 30 -7.88 -6.25 7.62
CA LEU A 30 -7.55 -6.82 6.31
C LEU A 30 -6.06 -7.10 6.17
N LEU A 31 -5.20 -6.11 6.50
CA LEU A 31 -3.76 -6.24 6.38
C LEU A 31 -3.20 -7.32 7.31
N SER A 32 -3.76 -7.46 8.52
CA SER A 32 -3.35 -8.51 9.47
C SER A 32 -3.62 -9.94 8.98
N LYS A 33 -4.47 -10.10 7.96
CA LYS A 33 -4.83 -11.39 7.37
C LYS A 33 -4.05 -11.68 6.08
N LEU A 34 -3.27 -10.74 5.57
CA LEU A 34 -2.47 -10.98 4.39
C LEU A 34 -1.24 -11.83 4.74
N PRO A 35 -0.91 -12.84 3.92
CA PRO A 35 0.32 -13.60 4.11
C PRO A 35 1.53 -12.72 3.79
N THR A 36 2.67 -12.99 4.43
CA THR A 36 3.94 -12.30 4.13
C THR A 36 4.40 -12.50 2.68
N SER A 37 3.90 -13.54 2.01
CA SER A 37 4.14 -13.86 0.60
C SER A 37 3.17 -13.21 -0.39
N PHE A 38 2.36 -12.22 0.03
CA PHE A 38 1.30 -11.60 -0.79
C PHE A 38 1.79 -11.08 -2.17
N GLY A 39 3.05 -10.67 -2.28
CA GLY A 39 3.71 -10.48 -3.58
C GLY A 39 3.20 -9.28 -4.41
N ALA A 40 2.48 -8.35 -3.78
CA ALA A 40 2.06 -7.09 -4.36
C ALA A 40 2.31 -5.93 -3.38
N ALA A 41 2.66 -4.77 -3.93
CA ALA A 41 2.71 -3.53 -3.15
C ALA A 41 1.28 -3.07 -2.81
N ILE A 42 1.09 -2.52 -1.61
CA ILE A 42 -0.22 -2.02 -1.17
C ILE A 42 -0.14 -0.50 -1.04
N LEU A 43 -1.01 0.19 -1.76
CA LEU A 43 -1.19 1.65 -1.66
C LEU A 43 -2.48 1.91 -0.90
N ILE A 44 -2.42 2.75 0.13
CA ILE A 44 -3.58 3.05 0.98
C ILE A 44 -3.88 4.54 0.92
N VAL A 45 -5.11 4.88 0.59
CA VAL A 45 -5.68 6.22 0.74
C VAL A 45 -6.73 6.17 1.82
N GLN A 46 -6.46 6.85 2.93
CA GLN A 46 -7.39 6.92 4.05
C GLN A 46 -7.68 8.40 4.33
N HIS A 47 -8.97 8.78 4.29
CA HIS A 47 -9.37 10.14 4.67
C HIS A 47 -9.14 10.33 6.18
N LEU A 48 -8.15 11.15 6.52
CA LEU A 48 -7.77 11.51 7.88
C LEU A 48 -7.30 12.97 7.93
N PRO A 49 -7.53 13.68 9.05
CA PRO A 49 -6.83 14.94 9.32
C PRO A 49 -5.30 14.71 9.41
N PRO A 50 -4.47 15.70 9.01
CA PRO A 50 -3.01 15.53 8.90
C PRO A 50 -2.33 15.00 10.17
N GLN A 51 -2.79 15.42 11.35
CA GLN A 51 -2.22 15.01 12.64
C GLN A 51 -2.40 13.52 12.97
N PHE A 52 -3.26 12.79 12.25
CA PHE A 52 -3.50 11.36 12.47
C PHE A 52 -2.80 10.45 11.46
N VAL A 53 -2.14 11.01 10.43
CA VAL A 53 -1.55 10.21 9.35
C VAL A 53 -0.35 9.39 9.84
N ALA A 54 0.54 9.98 10.63
CA ALA A 54 1.72 9.29 11.16
C ALA A 54 1.35 8.14 12.10
N SER A 55 0.50 8.41 13.09
CA SER A 55 0.04 7.39 14.03
C SER A 55 -0.80 6.30 13.36
N PHE A 56 -1.52 6.61 12.28
CA PHE A 56 -2.18 5.61 11.46
C PHE A 56 -1.18 4.70 10.74
N ALA A 57 -0.13 5.24 10.13
CA ALA A 57 0.90 4.44 9.46
C ALA A 57 1.67 3.54 10.44
N GLU A 58 2.03 4.05 11.62
CA GLU A 58 2.66 3.27 12.69
C GLU A 58 1.78 2.09 13.13
N ARG A 59 0.47 2.30 13.24
CA ARG A 59 -0.48 1.25 13.63
C ARG A 59 -0.61 0.12 12.60
N LEU A 60 -0.30 0.38 11.33
CA LEU A 60 -0.38 -0.61 10.25
C LEU A 60 0.92 -1.39 10.04
N SER A 61 2.01 -1.01 10.73
CA SER A 61 3.33 -1.65 10.62
C SER A 61 3.44 -2.90 11.49
#